data_AF-A0A4R9K0W0-F1
#
_entry.id   AF-A0A4R9K0W0-F1
#
_cell.length_a   1.000
_cell.length_b   1.000
_cell.length_c   1.000
_cell.angle_alpha   90.00
_cell.angle_beta   90.00
_cell.angle_gamma   90.00
#
_symmetry.space_group_name_H-M   'P 1'
#
loop_
_entity.id
_entity.type
_entity.pdbx_description
1 polymer ?
#
loop_
_entity_poly.entity_id
_entity_poly.type
_entity_poly.pdbx_seq_one_letter_code
_entity_poly.pdbx_strand_id
1 'polypeptide(L)'
;MDFLKGLDLKNRIFFFSVSLLGFLGFVLSLGRVTMDPSLAGFFYNSDSLFFSIIYQELFLKPGANFLISLKDLGWTPAPYFFPDLVQYFALRTIYLPLDRGAWEWTHLSYAIFQWTLLLSGILFFLQKVRKEKLQYEGIFLTLGFGYFVGIILILYKIDLFVFLPGFHGGNLAVLSWAWAFFHQWEERNSGKDFILVFVSVFLFSLSDLLFIPCFLVPTLGVHFCQWFIEERSANRIKKIVYLYFPVVLGIVFSRFFFQWIRKISPVFFPGVASPQKIGEVIGTWKLEDFAYSLTRLWKENWIYLVCILAFFLLIKLLTKKEKFQTDRSEYLFLVLGIFTPFVLLIYGFVFGLAGKQGIQEIDRYFGQILLGFLGIGFVFILRFYQNGFFKFGSAILLLLVILFSIQFTYRKGLGIEHYPNKVACLDQLSESKDWKRGIASFWYVRPMRIFSKRDLQPDDYLYDLMLFYWQNNLSWFERETPAYTFAIVDGIDEKILKKKLGEPSSITYCDGIPIYSFDRPEKSSEFIKENRNKIDMWRISTSRY
;
A
#
# COMPACT_ATOMS: atom_id res chain seq x y z
N MET A 1 -44.74 7.20 25.06
CA MET A 1 -43.33 7.51 24.76
C MET A 1 -42.45 6.26 24.62
N ASP A 2 -42.74 5.15 25.31
CA ASP A 2 -41.89 3.94 25.23
C ASP A 2 -41.99 3.15 23.92
N PHE A 3 -43.12 3.20 23.21
CA PHE A 3 -43.27 2.58 21.88
C PHE A 3 -42.36 3.22 20.82
N LEU A 4 -42.21 4.56 20.85
CA LEU A 4 -41.34 5.29 19.92
C LEU A 4 -39.85 5.04 20.22
N LYS A 5 -39.47 4.88 21.49
CA LYS A 5 -38.13 4.42 21.88
C LYS A 5 -37.84 2.99 21.38
N GLY A 6 -38.83 2.11 21.40
CA GLY A 6 -38.71 0.75 20.86
C GLY A 6 -38.50 0.71 19.33
N LEU A 7 -39.14 1.61 18.58
CA LEU A 7 -38.96 1.74 17.12
C LEU A 7 -37.59 2.31 16.74
N ASP A 8 -37.09 3.31 17.48
CA ASP A 8 -35.74 3.87 17.30
C ASP A 8 -34.66 2.81 17.55
N LEU A 9 -34.79 2.00 18.61
CA LEU A 9 -33.87 0.90 18.91
C LEU A 9 -33.86 -0.17 17.79
N LYS A 10 -35.03 -0.57 17.29
CA LYS A 10 -35.15 -1.54 16.19
C LYS A 10 -34.46 -1.08 14.91
N ASN A 11 -34.59 0.20 14.57
CA ASN A 11 -33.92 0.78 13.40
C ASN A 11 -32.40 0.74 13.58
N ARG A 12 -31.88 1.19 14.73
CA ARG A 12 -30.44 1.18 14.99
C ARG A 12 -29.84 -0.21 14.90
N ILE A 13 -30.52 -1.22 15.45
CA ILE A 13 -30.09 -2.63 15.37
C ILE A 13 -30.04 -3.09 13.91
N PHE A 14 -31.04 -2.76 13.08
CA PHE A 14 -31.06 -3.13 11.67
C PHE A 14 -29.84 -2.56 10.91
N PHE A 15 -29.59 -1.25 11.00
CA PHE A 15 -28.44 -0.64 10.30
C PHE A 15 -27.10 -1.17 10.84
N PHE A 16 -26.99 -1.36 12.16
CA PHE A 16 -25.83 -2.00 12.76
C PHE A 16 -25.59 -3.40 12.17
N SER A 17 -26.62 -4.22 12.06
CA SER A 17 -26.54 -5.55 11.46
C SER A 17 -26.08 -5.51 10.01
N VAL A 18 -26.50 -4.52 9.21
CA VAL A 18 -26.00 -4.32 7.83
C VAL A 18 -24.50 -4.06 7.83
N SER A 19 -24.02 -3.15 8.68
CA SER A 19 -22.59 -2.86 8.81
C SER A 19 -21.80 -4.07 9.32
N LEU A 20 -22.33 -4.79 10.30
CA LEU A 20 -21.69 -5.96 10.90
C LEU A 20 -21.59 -7.11 9.89
N LEU A 21 -22.66 -7.39 9.16
CA LEU A 21 -22.65 -8.39 8.08
C LEU A 21 -21.72 -7.97 6.95
N GLY A 22 -21.64 -6.68 6.62
CA GLY A 22 -20.64 -6.16 5.68
C GLY A 22 -19.21 -6.45 6.15
N PHE A 23 -18.91 -6.14 7.40
CA PHE A 23 -17.60 -6.45 8.01
C PHE A 23 -17.30 -7.95 8.00
N LEU A 24 -18.23 -8.79 8.45
CA LEU A 24 -18.06 -10.25 8.44
C LEU A 24 -17.90 -10.79 7.02
N GLY A 25 -18.66 -10.27 6.05
CA GLY A 25 -18.53 -10.64 4.65
C GLY A 25 -17.17 -10.25 4.08
N PHE A 26 -16.63 -9.10 4.47
CA PHE A 26 -15.27 -8.70 4.12
C PHE A 26 -14.22 -9.65 4.72
N VAL A 27 -14.31 -9.97 6.01
CA VAL A 27 -13.43 -10.95 6.66
C VAL A 27 -13.52 -12.33 5.99
N LEU A 28 -14.73 -12.81 5.67
CA LEU A 28 -14.90 -14.08 4.96
C LEU A 28 -14.31 -14.04 3.55
N SER A 29 -14.41 -12.91 2.84
CA SER A 29 -13.80 -12.76 1.52
C SER A 29 -12.28 -12.85 1.56
N LEU A 30 -11.64 -12.32 2.62
CA LEU A 30 -10.20 -12.51 2.86
C LEU A 30 -9.82 -13.98 3.11
N GLY A 31 -10.70 -14.78 3.72
CA GLY A 31 -10.51 -16.23 3.86
C GLY A 31 -10.44 -16.99 2.52
N ARG A 32 -10.72 -16.34 1.37
CA ARG A 32 -10.51 -16.94 0.04
C ARG A 32 -9.10 -16.80 -0.50
N VAL A 33 -8.29 -15.92 0.10
CA VAL A 33 -6.96 -15.56 -0.44
C VAL A 33 -6.13 -16.81 -0.69
N THR A 34 -6.09 -17.76 0.24
CA THR A 34 -5.26 -18.97 0.08
C THR A 34 -5.87 -20.02 -0.85
N MET A 35 -7.20 -20.00 -1.04
CA MET A 35 -7.93 -20.97 -1.85
C MET A 35 -7.94 -20.61 -3.35
N ASP A 36 -7.69 -19.34 -3.69
CA ASP A 36 -7.59 -18.87 -5.07
C ASP A 36 -6.11 -18.57 -5.39
N PRO A 37 -5.43 -19.39 -6.21
CA PRO A 37 -4.01 -19.22 -6.52
C PRO A 37 -3.63 -17.85 -7.06
N SER A 38 -4.56 -17.20 -7.78
CA SER A 38 -4.31 -15.85 -8.31
C SER A 38 -4.42 -14.80 -7.22
N LEU A 39 -5.36 -14.91 -6.27
CA LEU A 39 -5.39 -14.02 -5.10
C LEU A 39 -4.19 -14.24 -4.19
N ALA A 40 -3.83 -15.50 -3.92
CA ALA A 40 -2.64 -15.86 -3.16
C ALA A 40 -1.38 -15.27 -3.81
N GLY A 41 -1.29 -15.34 -5.15
CA GLY A 41 -0.21 -14.73 -5.92
C GLY A 41 -0.14 -13.21 -5.81
N PHE A 42 -1.21 -12.51 -5.44
CA PHE A 42 -1.16 -11.07 -5.12
C PHE A 42 -0.82 -10.82 -3.65
N PHE A 43 -1.42 -11.57 -2.72
CA PHE A 43 -1.25 -11.36 -1.29
C PHE A 43 0.10 -11.82 -0.75
N TYR A 44 0.71 -12.82 -1.40
CA TYR A 44 1.94 -13.47 -0.97
C TYR A 44 3.04 -13.42 -2.03
N ASN A 45 3.03 -12.38 -2.88
CA ASN A 45 4.16 -12.12 -3.77
C ASN A 45 5.33 -11.48 -3.02
N SER A 46 6.43 -11.33 -3.74
CA SER A 46 7.67 -10.82 -3.17
C SER A 46 7.57 -9.38 -2.68
N ASP A 47 6.76 -8.54 -3.33
CA ASP A 47 6.52 -7.16 -2.90
C ASP A 47 5.71 -7.11 -1.59
N SER A 48 4.63 -7.89 -1.48
CA SER A 48 3.77 -7.90 -0.27
C SER A 48 4.45 -8.55 0.93
N LEU A 49 5.38 -9.47 0.69
CA LEU A 49 6.18 -10.08 1.73
C LEU A 49 7.30 -9.16 2.24
N PHE A 50 7.41 -7.91 1.79
CA PHE A 50 8.43 -6.95 2.22
C PHE A 50 8.60 -6.92 3.74
N PHE A 51 7.55 -6.56 4.49
CA PHE A 51 7.65 -6.50 5.94
C PHE A 51 7.80 -7.86 6.61
N SER A 52 7.33 -8.94 5.98
CA SER A 52 7.56 -10.30 6.48
C SER A 52 9.06 -10.57 6.55
N ILE A 53 9.76 -10.23 5.47
CA ILE A 53 11.20 -10.44 5.32
C ILE A 53 11.97 -9.51 6.24
N ILE A 54 11.64 -8.21 6.28
CA ILE A 54 12.29 -7.29 7.22
C ILE A 54 12.09 -7.76 8.67
N TYR A 55 10.88 -8.18 9.05
CA TYR A 55 10.63 -8.69 10.40
C TYR A 55 11.46 -9.94 10.69
N GLN A 56 11.55 -10.87 9.74
CA GLN A 56 12.37 -12.07 9.86
C GLN A 56 13.87 -11.72 10.05
N GLU A 57 14.41 -10.78 9.26
CA GLU A 57 15.80 -10.33 9.35
C GLU A 57 16.11 -9.62 10.68
N LEU A 58 15.18 -8.79 11.17
CA LEU A 58 15.39 -7.99 12.38
C LEU A 58 15.20 -8.78 13.67
N PHE A 59 14.29 -9.78 13.68
CA PHE A 59 13.82 -10.40 14.92
C PHE A 59 13.89 -11.92 14.97
N LEU A 60 13.79 -12.63 13.84
CA LEU A 60 13.60 -14.09 13.85
C LEU A 60 14.81 -14.89 13.38
N LYS A 61 15.72 -14.28 12.61
CA LYS A 61 16.93 -14.94 12.14
C LYS A 61 17.81 -15.38 13.33
N PRO A 62 18.47 -16.55 13.27
CA PRO A 62 19.44 -16.95 14.28
C PRO A 62 20.52 -15.88 14.47
N GLY A 63 20.73 -15.44 15.72
CA GLY A 63 21.67 -14.35 16.03
C GLY A 63 21.16 -12.95 15.68
N ALA A 64 19.87 -12.79 15.33
CA ALA A 64 19.27 -11.48 15.10
C ALA A 64 19.38 -10.62 16.36
N ASN A 65 19.91 -9.41 16.16
CA ASN A 65 19.86 -8.32 17.11
C ASN A 65 19.48 -7.10 16.29
N PHE A 66 18.43 -6.39 16.70
CA PHE A 66 17.90 -5.23 15.98
C PHE A 66 18.99 -4.28 15.47
N LEU A 67 19.95 -3.89 16.32
CA LEU A 67 21.01 -2.96 15.92
C LEU A 67 22.03 -3.57 14.94
N ILE A 68 22.31 -4.87 15.07
CA ILE A 68 23.25 -5.59 14.21
C ILE A 68 22.60 -5.86 12.85
N SER A 69 21.35 -6.30 12.83
CA SER A 69 20.60 -6.63 11.61
C SER A 69 20.29 -5.40 10.74
N LEU A 70 20.29 -4.18 11.32
CA LEU A 70 20.14 -2.94 10.56
C LEU A 70 21.41 -2.58 9.76
N LYS A 71 22.58 -3.12 10.13
CA LYS A 71 23.82 -2.88 9.40
C LYS A 71 23.76 -3.48 8.01
N ASP A 72 24.01 -2.64 7.01
CA ASP A 72 24.00 -3.01 5.59
C ASP A 72 22.64 -3.52 5.09
N LEU A 73 21.55 -3.21 5.82
CA LEU A 73 20.20 -3.50 5.36
C LEU A 73 19.80 -2.49 4.28
N GLY A 74 19.52 -2.96 3.06
CA GLY A 74 18.95 -2.12 2.01
C GLY A 74 17.45 -1.97 2.18
N TRP A 75 16.97 -0.73 2.34
CA TRP A 75 15.56 -0.39 2.41
C TRP A 75 15.01 0.04 1.05
N THR A 76 13.69 0.16 0.94
CA THR A 76 13.03 0.74 -0.23
C THR A 76 13.11 2.28 -0.21
N PRO A 77 13.02 2.96 -1.36
CA PRO A 77 13.01 4.43 -1.42
C PRO A 77 11.84 5.07 -0.65
N ALA A 78 10.67 4.42 -0.67
CA ALA A 78 9.55 4.74 0.21
C ALA A 78 9.68 3.90 1.50
N PRO A 79 9.88 4.51 2.69
CA PRO A 79 10.12 3.73 3.90
C PRO A 79 8.92 2.96 4.44
N TYR A 80 7.70 3.44 4.19
CA TYR A 80 6.44 2.88 4.68
C TYR A 80 6.36 2.76 6.22
N PHE A 81 7.03 3.68 6.93
CA PHE A 81 7.14 3.64 8.39
C PHE A 81 5.79 3.72 9.12
N PHE A 82 4.86 4.52 8.62
CA PHE A 82 3.54 4.69 9.24
C PHE A 82 2.42 4.82 8.21
N PRO A 83 1.28 4.17 8.41
CA PRO A 83 0.99 3.23 9.49
C PRO A 83 1.52 1.81 9.24
N ASP A 84 1.95 1.48 8.01
CA ASP A 84 2.06 0.09 7.56
C ASP A 84 3.06 -0.73 8.38
N LEU A 85 4.30 -0.26 8.52
CA LEU A 85 5.33 -0.97 9.29
C LEU A 85 4.89 -1.21 10.74
N VAL A 86 4.38 -0.17 11.41
CA VAL A 86 3.95 -0.24 12.80
C VAL A 86 2.81 -1.25 12.98
N GLN A 87 1.79 -1.18 12.11
CA GLN A 87 0.67 -2.12 12.15
C GLN A 87 1.14 -3.54 11.89
N TYR A 88 1.92 -3.75 10.82
CA TYR A 88 2.35 -5.08 10.43
C TYR A 88 3.24 -5.73 11.51
N PHE A 89 4.18 -4.99 12.09
CA PHE A 89 5.08 -5.52 13.12
C PHE A 89 4.33 -5.83 14.42
N ALA A 90 3.38 -4.98 14.82
CA ALA A 90 2.53 -5.25 15.97
C ALA A 90 1.72 -6.53 15.78
N LEU A 91 1.07 -6.69 14.62
CA LEU A 91 0.31 -7.89 14.29
C LEU A 91 1.20 -9.13 14.22
N ARG A 92 2.38 -9.02 13.59
CA ARG A 92 3.31 -10.15 13.50
C ARG A 92 3.77 -10.63 14.87
N THR A 93 4.00 -9.69 15.79
CA THR A 93 4.37 -9.99 17.18
C THR A 93 3.24 -10.71 17.91
N ILE A 94 1.98 -10.27 17.72
CA ILE A 94 0.80 -10.93 18.31
C ILE A 94 0.67 -12.38 17.80
N TYR A 95 0.91 -12.61 16.51
CA TYR A 95 0.83 -13.94 15.89
C TYR A 95 2.13 -14.74 15.97
N LEU A 96 3.15 -14.28 16.68
CA LEU A 96 4.41 -15.00 16.86
C LEU A 96 4.24 -16.41 17.46
N PRO A 97 3.35 -16.63 18.46
CA PRO A 97 3.18 -17.94 19.07
C PRO A 97 2.47 -18.99 18.19
N LEU A 98 1.99 -18.63 17.00
CA LEU A 98 1.30 -19.58 16.12
C LEU A 98 2.30 -20.45 15.34
N ASP A 99 2.19 -21.76 15.48
CA ASP A 99 3.06 -22.73 14.78
C ASP A 99 2.80 -22.77 13.26
N ARG A 100 1.55 -22.49 12.84
CA ARG A 100 1.14 -22.55 11.42
C ARG A 100 0.27 -21.36 11.05
N GLY A 101 0.42 -20.91 9.80
CA GLY A 101 -0.39 -19.82 9.24
C GLY A 101 -0.07 -18.44 9.82
N ALA A 102 1.01 -18.28 10.61
CA ALA A 102 1.29 -17.03 11.33
C ALA A 102 1.47 -15.83 10.39
N TRP A 103 2.12 -16.04 9.25
CA TRP A 103 2.34 -15.01 8.24
C TRP A 103 1.03 -14.65 7.53
N GLU A 104 0.21 -15.64 7.21
CA GLU A 104 -1.09 -15.49 6.58
C GLU A 104 -2.04 -14.74 7.52
N TRP A 105 -2.16 -15.15 8.78
CA TRP A 105 -2.94 -14.43 9.80
C TRP A 105 -2.49 -12.97 9.95
N THR A 106 -1.19 -12.72 9.89
CA THR A 106 -0.64 -11.35 9.95
C THR A 106 -1.11 -10.52 8.74
N HIS A 107 -0.98 -11.03 7.51
CA HIS A 107 -1.41 -10.31 6.30
C HIS A 107 -2.92 -10.09 6.24
N LEU A 108 -3.72 -11.11 6.55
CA LEU A 108 -5.18 -10.99 6.50
C LEU A 108 -5.67 -10.04 7.59
N SER A 109 -5.09 -10.07 8.78
CA SER A 109 -5.42 -9.11 9.85
C SER A 109 -4.98 -7.70 9.47
N TYR A 110 -3.80 -7.55 8.87
CA TYR A 110 -3.34 -6.26 8.36
C TYR A 110 -4.36 -5.68 7.36
N ALA A 111 -4.82 -6.47 6.39
CA ALA A 111 -5.85 -6.04 5.44
C ALA A 111 -7.14 -5.56 6.15
N ILE A 112 -7.56 -6.25 7.22
CA ILE A 112 -8.70 -5.86 8.04
C ILE A 112 -8.46 -4.51 8.72
N PHE A 113 -7.36 -4.37 9.46
CA PHE A 113 -7.04 -3.14 10.18
C PHE A 113 -6.87 -1.95 9.23
N GLN A 114 -6.17 -2.17 8.12
CA GLN A 114 -5.88 -1.16 7.11
C GLN A 114 -7.17 -0.63 6.45
N TRP A 115 -8.05 -1.53 6.01
CA TRP A 115 -9.32 -1.15 5.39
C TRP A 115 -10.23 -0.44 6.40
N THR A 116 -10.35 -0.95 7.62
CA THR A 116 -11.16 -0.32 8.67
C THR A 116 -10.60 1.05 9.06
N LEU A 117 -9.28 1.24 9.10
CA LEU A 117 -8.65 2.53 9.37
C LEU A 117 -8.99 3.56 8.29
N LEU A 118 -8.97 3.14 7.02
CA LEU A 118 -9.36 3.97 5.88
C LEU A 118 -10.82 4.42 5.99
N LEU A 119 -11.76 3.48 6.16
CA LEU A 119 -13.19 3.80 6.25
C LEU A 119 -13.51 4.70 7.46
N SER A 120 -12.87 4.42 8.60
CA SER A 120 -13.00 5.23 9.82
C SER A 120 -12.41 6.63 9.64
N GLY A 121 -11.33 6.77 8.87
CA GLY A 121 -10.73 8.06 8.56
C GLY A 121 -11.64 8.95 7.73
N ILE A 122 -12.31 8.39 6.73
CA ILE A 122 -13.32 9.13 5.93
C ILE A 122 -14.44 9.62 6.85
N LEU A 123 -14.97 8.75 7.72
CA LEU A 123 -16.04 9.12 8.65
C LEU A 123 -15.60 10.16 9.68
N PHE A 124 -14.40 10.01 10.22
CA PHE A 124 -13.82 10.98 11.14
C PHE A 124 -13.71 12.35 10.48
N PHE A 125 -13.20 12.41 9.26
CA PHE A 125 -13.15 13.65 8.47
C PHE A 125 -14.53 14.25 8.26
N LEU A 126 -15.50 13.48 7.75
CA LEU A 126 -16.85 13.96 7.49
C LEU A 126 -17.55 14.43 8.78
N GLN A 127 -17.31 13.78 9.92
CA GLN A 127 -17.81 14.22 11.21
C GLN A 127 -17.19 15.55 11.68
N LYS A 128 -15.95 15.86 11.29
CA LYS A 128 -15.32 17.15 11.61
C LYS A 128 -15.79 18.27 10.70
N VAL A 129 -15.99 17.99 9.41
CA VAL A 129 -16.45 18.99 8.43
C VAL A 129 -17.94 19.31 8.62
N ARG A 130 -18.75 18.31 8.98
CA ARG A 130 -20.16 18.51 9.27
C ARG A 130 -20.31 19.03 10.70
N LYS A 131 -20.86 20.23 10.83
CA LYS A 131 -21.21 20.84 12.14
C LYS A 131 -22.27 20.03 12.89
N GLU A 132 -23.06 19.24 12.18
CA GLU A 132 -24.09 18.37 12.74
C GLU A 132 -23.52 17.00 13.11
N LYS A 133 -23.96 16.47 14.25
CA LYS A 133 -23.59 15.12 14.68
C LYS A 133 -24.19 14.09 13.72
N LEU A 134 -23.34 13.26 13.14
CA LEU A 134 -23.76 12.13 12.31
C LEU A 134 -24.64 11.16 13.13
N GLN A 135 -25.79 10.79 12.57
CA GLN A 135 -26.67 9.78 13.15
C GLN A 135 -26.11 8.37 12.93
N TYR A 136 -26.39 7.46 13.86
CA TYR A 136 -25.86 6.08 13.85
C TYR A 136 -26.23 5.32 12.58
N GLU A 137 -27.45 5.51 12.07
CA GLU A 137 -27.94 4.86 10.86
C GLU A 137 -27.12 5.25 9.63
N GLY A 138 -26.78 6.54 9.49
CA GLY A 138 -25.93 7.03 8.41
C GLY A 138 -24.51 6.48 8.51
N ILE A 139 -23.95 6.41 9.72
CA ILE A 139 -22.62 5.84 9.99
C ILE A 139 -22.61 4.34 9.63
N PHE A 140 -23.58 3.57 10.09
CA PHE A 140 -23.61 2.13 9.82
C PHE A 140 -23.91 1.83 8.34
N LEU A 141 -24.74 2.63 7.68
CA LEU A 141 -25.00 2.47 6.24
C LEU A 141 -23.75 2.76 5.41
N THR A 142 -22.99 3.80 5.74
CA THR A 142 -21.72 4.12 5.07
C THR A 142 -20.64 3.08 5.34
N LEU A 143 -20.50 2.59 6.58
CA LEU A 143 -19.60 1.49 6.89
C LEU A 143 -19.97 0.21 6.14
N GLY A 144 -21.26 -0.14 6.11
CA GLY A 144 -21.75 -1.27 5.33
C GLY A 144 -21.39 -1.13 3.84
N PHE A 145 -21.57 0.05 3.26
CA PHE A 145 -21.17 0.34 1.88
C PHE A 145 -19.65 0.19 1.68
N GLY A 146 -18.84 0.74 2.59
CA GLY A 146 -17.38 0.63 2.53
C GLY A 146 -16.88 -0.81 2.63
N TYR A 147 -17.43 -1.62 3.54
CA TYR A 147 -17.09 -3.03 3.63
C TYR A 147 -17.56 -3.83 2.41
N PHE A 148 -18.75 -3.49 1.88
CA PHE A 148 -19.22 -4.07 0.63
C PHE A 148 -18.28 -3.79 -0.54
N VAL A 149 -17.78 -2.56 -0.69
CA VAL A 149 -16.75 -2.24 -1.69
C VAL A 149 -15.51 -3.12 -1.47
N GLY A 150 -15.05 -3.28 -0.22
CA GLY A 150 -13.92 -4.17 0.10
C GLY A 150 -14.15 -5.62 -0.35
N ILE A 151 -15.36 -6.16 -0.14
CA ILE A 151 -15.75 -7.50 -0.63
C ILE A 151 -15.61 -7.58 -2.16
N ILE A 152 -16.11 -6.56 -2.87
CA ILE A 152 -16.03 -6.51 -4.34
C ILE A 152 -14.57 -6.47 -4.82
N LEU A 153 -13.73 -5.64 -4.21
CA LEU A 153 -12.30 -5.57 -4.57
C LEU A 153 -11.61 -6.94 -4.46
N ILE A 154 -11.87 -7.68 -3.39
CA ILE A 154 -11.32 -9.03 -3.19
C ILE A 154 -11.89 -10.02 -4.21
N LEU A 155 -13.22 -10.06 -4.35
CA LEU A 155 -13.88 -11.04 -5.22
C LEU A 155 -13.52 -10.87 -6.70
N TYR A 156 -13.31 -9.62 -7.14
CA TYR A 156 -12.96 -9.29 -8.52
C TYR A 156 -11.46 -9.09 -8.74
N LYS A 157 -10.64 -9.15 -7.67
CA LYS A 157 -9.18 -9.02 -7.73
C LYS A 157 -8.71 -7.66 -8.25
N ILE A 158 -9.43 -6.60 -7.87
CA ILE A 158 -9.18 -5.22 -8.33
C ILE A 158 -8.62 -4.42 -7.14
N ASP A 159 -7.63 -3.56 -7.41
CA ASP A 159 -7.00 -2.67 -6.43
C ASP A 159 -6.55 -3.34 -5.12
N LEU A 160 -6.14 -4.61 -5.20
CA LEU A 160 -5.78 -5.41 -4.02
C LEU A 160 -4.65 -4.77 -3.20
N PHE A 161 -3.82 -3.95 -3.83
CA PHE A 161 -2.72 -3.22 -3.20
C PHE A 161 -3.15 -2.41 -1.96
N VAL A 162 -4.41 -1.96 -1.87
CA VAL A 162 -4.93 -1.22 -0.70
C VAL A 162 -4.96 -2.09 0.57
N PHE A 163 -5.01 -3.41 0.42
CA PHE A 163 -4.99 -4.39 1.50
C PHE A 163 -3.60 -4.90 1.82
N LEU A 164 -2.59 -4.57 1.00
CA LEU A 164 -1.26 -5.14 1.10
C LEU A 164 -0.28 -4.19 1.80
N PRO A 165 0.59 -4.72 2.66
CA PRO A 165 1.62 -3.91 3.30
C PRO A 165 2.69 -3.45 2.30
N GLY A 166 3.17 -2.21 2.43
CA GLY A 166 4.27 -1.70 1.60
C GLY A 166 3.85 -1.29 0.18
N PHE A 167 2.57 -1.08 -0.07
CA PHE A 167 2.00 -0.70 -1.37
C PHE A 167 1.39 0.70 -1.39
N HIS A 168 1.87 1.62 -0.56
CA HIS A 168 1.33 2.99 -0.40
C HIS A 168 -0.10 3.05 0.18
N GLY A 169 -0.74 1.91 0.44
CA GLY A 169 -2.07 1.82 1.05
C GLY A 169 -2.15 2.58 2.36
N GLY A 170 -1.09 2.56 3.17
CA GLY A 170 -0.95 3.32 4.40
C GLY A 170 -1.30 4.78 4.30
N ASN A 171 -0.75 5.44 3.28
CA ASN A 171 -1.01 6.84 3.00
C ASN A 171 -2.48 7.11 2.70
N LEU A 172 -3.14 6.21 1.97
CA LEU A 172 -4.57 6.33 1.68
C LEU A 172 -5.39 6.22 2.98
N ALA A 173 -5.05 5.28 3.86
CA ALA A 173 -5.78 5.10 5.12
C ALA A 173 -5.65 6.30 6.07
N VAL A 174 -4.51 6.99 6.07
CA VAL A 174 -4.27 8.15 6.96
C VAL A 174 -4.65 9.51 6.35
N LEU A 175 -4.87 9.60 5.04
CA LEU A 175 -5.09 10.87 4.35
C LEU A 175 -6.30 11.64 4.88
N SER A 176 -7.43 10.97 5.07
CA SER A 176 -8.64 11.61 5.62
C SER A 176 -8.47 12.03 7.09
N TRP A 177 -7.67 11.31 7.87
CA TRP A 177 -7.32 11.73 9.22
C TRP A 177 -6.52 13.03 9.22
N ALA A 178 -5.52 13.14 8.33
CA ALA A 178 -4.74 14.36 8.17
C ALA A 178 -5.62 15.56 7.76
N TRP A 179 -6.56 15.35 6.82
CA TRP A 179 -7.54 16.37 6.45
C TRP A 179 -8.45 16.79 7.60
N ALA A 180 -8.85 15.84 8.45
CA ALA A 180 -9.65 16.14 9.64
C ALA A 180 -8.88 17.04 10.61
N PHE A 181 -7.61 16.72 10.92
CA PHE A 181 -6.77 17.56 11.76
C PHE A 181 -6.52 18.94 11.14
N PHE A 182 -6.28 18.98 9.83
CA PHE A 182 -6.10 20.24 9.10
C PHE A 182 -7.36 21.11 9.13
N HIS A 183 -8.54 20.51 8.97
CA HIS A 183 -9.79 21.24 9.07
C HIS A 183 -10.07 21.75 10.49
N GLN A 184 -9.76 20.96 11.52
CA GLN A 184 -9.86 21.42 12.91
C GLN A 184 -8.94 22.61 13.19
N TRP A 185 -7.71 22.58 12.65
CA TRP A 185 -6.78 23.70 12.69
C TRP A 185 -7.36 24.94 11.97
N GLU A 186 -7.95 24.74 10.79
CA GLU A 186 -8.58 25.83 10.02
C GLU A 186 -9.71 26.52 10.80
N GLU A 187 -10.55 25.75 11.50
CA GLU A 187 -11.70 26.29 12.24
C GLU A 187 -11.31 26.91 13.58
N ARG A 188 -10.43 26.24 14.35
CA ARG A 188 -10.16 26.58 15.75
C ARG A 188 -8.91 27.42 15.96
N ASN A 189 -7.93 27.29 15.04
CA ASN A 189 -6.63 27.95 15.14
C ASN A 189 -5.95 27.74 16.52
N SER A 190 -6.05 26.52 17.08
CA SER A 190 -5.51 26.20 18.40
C SER A 190 -4.11 25.57 18.32
N GLY A 191 -3.26 25.81 19.31
CA GLY A 191 -1.91 25.23 19.34
C GLY A 191 -1.89 23.68 19.36
N LYS A 192 -2.94 23.05 19.92
CA LYS A 192 -3.09 21.58 19.87
C LYS A 192 -3.32 21.10 18.44
N ASP A 193 -4.23 21.75 17.71
CA ASP A 193 -4.54 21.39 16.32
C ASP A 193 -3.33 21.67 15.40
N PHE A 194 -2.57 22.75 15.67
CA PHE A 194 -1.30 23.02 15.01
C PHE A 194 -0.33 21.84 15.12
N ILE A 195 -0.11 21.36 16.35
CA ILE A 195 0.81 20.25 16.63
C ILE A 195 0.30 18.97 15.95
N LEU A 196 -1.00 18.70 15.98
CA LEU A 196 -1.58 17.53 15.30
C LEU A 196 -1.32 17.56 13.79
N VAL A 197 -1.56 18.70 13.14
CA VAL A 197 -1.27 18.87 11.70
C VAL A 197 0.22 18.68 11.43
N PHE A 198 1.08 19.39 12.17
CA PHE A 198 2.53 19.31 12.03
C PHE A 198 3.03 17.85 12.15
N VAL A 199 2.65 17.15 13.23
CA VAL A 199 3.07 15.77 13.49
C VAL A 199 2.51 14.82 12.43
N SER A 200 1.24 14.95 12.05
CA SER A 200 0.65 14.09 11.01
C SER A 200 1.35 14.26 9.67
N VAL A 201 1.61 15.49 9.24
CA VAL A 201 2.26 15.79 7.96
C VAL A 201 3.71 15.33 8.01
N PHE A 202 4.40 15.55 9.12
CA PHE A 202 5.75 15.04 9.36
C PHE A 202 5.82 13.52 9.20
N LEU A 203 5.01 12.78 9.97
CA LEU A 203 5.04 11.32 9.99
C LEU A 203 4.65 10.72 8.63
N PHE A 204 3.57 11.22 8.01
CA PHE A 204 3.06 10.63 6.77
C PHE A 204 3.95 10.97 5.57
N SER A 205 4.49 12.20 5.51
CA SER A 205 5.48 12.56 4.48
C SER A 205 6.80 11.80 4.64
N LEU A 206 7.20 11.50 5.88
CA LEU A 206 8.41 10.70 6.16
C LEU A 206 8.21 9.24 5.78
N SER A 207 7.00 8.71 6.01
CA SER A 207 6.62 7.35 5.67
C SER A 207 6.61 7.13 4.16
N ASP A 208 5.97 8.02 3.40
CA ASP A 208 5.88 7.92 1.96
C ASP A 208 5.52 9.27 1.33
N LEU A 209 6.38 9.72 0.41
CA LEU A 209 6.30 11.03 -0.21
C LEU A 209 5.05 11.24 -1.08
N LEU A 210 4.38 10.17 -1.52
CA LEU A 210 3.09 10.28 -2.25
C LEU A 210 2.00 10.94 -1.40
N PHE A 211 2.12 10.93 -0.07
CA PHE A 211 1.22 11.65 0.83
C PHE A 211 1.14 13.14 0.47
N ILE A 212 2.27 13.78 0.14
CA ILE A 212 2.36 15.23 -0.07
C ILE A 212 1.42 15.71 -1.20
N PRO A 213 1.53 15.22 -2.44
CA PRO A 213 0.62 15.63 -3.51
C PRO A 213 -0.84 15.23 -3.22
N CYS A 214 -1.08 14.04 -2.64
CA CYS A 214 -2.43 13.59 -2.27
C CYS A 214 -3.10 14.47 -1.20
N PHE A 215 -2.31 15.07 -0.30
CA PHE A 215 -2.80 15.99 0.71
C PHE A 215 -2.93 17.43 0.19
N LEU A 216 -1.88 17.94 -0.47
CA LEU A 216 -1.79 19.34 -0.87
C LEU A 216 -2.68 19.67 -2.07
N VAL A 217 -2.73 18.83 -3.10
CA VAL A 217 -3.48 19.16 -4.34
C VAL A 217 -4.97 19.35 -4.06
N PRO A 218 -5.67 18.45 -3.33
CA PRO A 218 -7.08 18.66 -2.99
C PRO A 218 -7.33 19.86 -2.09
N THR A 219 -6.53 20.03 -1.03
CA THR A 219 -6.73 21.13 -0.08
C THR A 219 -6.46 22.49 -0.72
N LEU A 220 -5.37 22.63 -1.48
CA LEU A 220 -5.05 23.85 -2.22
C LEU A 220 -6.08 24.09 -3.31
N GLY A 221 -6.49 23.05 -4.05
CA GLY A 221 -7.52 23.15 -5.08
C GLY A 221 -8.82 23.74 -4.54
N VAL A 222 -9.29 23.26 -3.38
CA VAL A 222 -10.48 23.82 -2.72
C VAL A 222 -10.27 25.28 -2.29
N HIS A 223 -9.14 25.61 -1.64
CA HIS A 223 -8.86 26.98 -1.20
C HIS A 223 -8.69 27.97 -2.37
N PHE A 224 -8.03 27.57 -3.45
CA PHE A 224 -7.88 28.38 -4.65
C PHE A 224 -9.22 28.61 -5.34
N CYS A 225 -10.03 27.55 -5.52
CA CYS A 225 -11.37 27.69 -6.09
C CYS A 225 -12.20 28.71 -5.30
N GLN A 226 -12.18 28.64 -3.97
CA GLN A 226 -12.90 29.60 -3.14
C GLN A 226 -12.36 31.04 -3.27
N TRP A 227 -11.04 31.22 -3.27
CA TRP A 227 -10.45 32.55 -3.47
C TRP A 227 -10.82 33.14 -4.83
N PHE A 228 -10.80 32.33 -5.90
CA PHE A 228 -11.14 32.76 -7.25
C PHE A 228 -12.61 33.14 -7.41
N ILE A 229 -13.52 32.39 -6.76
CA ILE A 229 -14.98 32.48 -6.95
C ILE A 229 -15.65 33.42 -5.93
N GLU A 230 -15.27 33.36 -4.66
CA GLU A 230 -15.99 34.05 -3.59
C GLU A 230 -15.40 35.41 -3.26
N GLU A 231 -14.08 35.51 -3.03
CA GLU A 231 -13.47 36.76 -2.59
C GLU A 231 -11.97 36.83 -2.92
N ARG A 232 -11.64 37.64 -3.92
CA ARG A 232 -10.25 37.93 -4.32
C ARG A 232 -9.65 39.01 -3.43
N SER A 233 -9.27 38.65 -2.20
CA SER A 233 -8.61 39.57 -1.28
C SER A 233 -7.21 39.10 -0.87
N ALA A 234 -6.27 40.05 -0.74
CA ALA A 234 -4.91 39.77 -0.29
C ALA A 234 -4.87 39.24 1.16
N ASN A 235 -5.83 39.66 1.99
CA ASN A 235 -5.99 39.17 3.35
C ASN A 235 -6.35 37.67 3.38
N ARG A 236 -7.18 37.21 2.44
CA ARG A 236 -7.49 35.78 2.30
C ARG A 236 -6.25 34.96 1.92
N ILE A 237 -5.39 35.48 1.04
CA ILE A 237 -4.10 34.83 0.71
C ILE A 237 -3.21 34.74 1.96
N LYS A 238 -3.07 35.83 2.73
CA LYS A 238 -2.29 35.81 3.99
C LYS A 238 -2.83 34.75 4.96
N LYS A 239 -4.15 34.64 5.09
CA LYS A 239 -4.79 33.60 5.91
C LYS A 239 -4.47 32.20 5.40
N ILE A 240 -4.57 31.95 4.09
CA ILE A 240 -4.20 30.67 3.48
C ILE A 240 -2.73 30.35 3.80
N VAL A 241 -1.80 31.27 3.54
CA VAL A 241 -0.37 31.06 3.84
C VAL A 241 -0.14 30.68 5.31
N TYR A 242 -0.79 31.38 6.24
CA TYR A 242 -0.72 31.05 7.67
C TYR A 242 -1.28 29.64 7.98
N LEU A 243 -2.40 29.25 7.38
CA LEU A 243 -2.99 27.93 7.56
C LEU A 243 -2.06 26.78 7.14
N TYR A 244 -1.26 26.98 6.09
CA TYR A 244 -0.31 25.99 5.60
C TYR A 244 1.03 25.99 6.34
N PHE A 245 1.27 26.90 7.28
CA PHE A 245 2.51 26.94 8.04
C PHE A 245 2.87 25.61 8.75
N PRO A 246 1.98 24.95 9.53
CA PRO A 246 2.30 23.64 10.13
C PRO A 246 2.54 22.54 9.09
N VAL A 247 1.89 22.63 7.91
CA VAL A 247 2.07 21.67 6.81
C VAL A 247 3.48 21.81 6.22
N VAL A 248 3.89 23.04 5.90
CA VAL A 248 5.24 23.32 5.39
C VAL A 248 6.30 22.88 6.40
N LEU A 249 6.09 23.20 7.68
CA LEU A 249 7.00 22.79 8.75
C LEU A 249 7.13 21.27 8.82
N GLY A 250 6.01 20.53 8.76
CA GLY A 250 6.00 19.06 8.76
C GLY A 250 6.78 18.46 7.58
N ILE A 251 6.58 18.99 6.37
CA ILE A 251 7.29 18.54 5.16
C ILE A 251 8.81 18.82 5.29
N VAL A 252 9.19 20.02 5.74
CA VAL A 252 10.59 20.41 5.92
C VAL A 252 11.28 19.53 6.95
N PHE A 253 10.63 19.29 8.10
CA PHE A 253 11.16 18.40 9.13
C PHE A 253 11.26 16.95 8.65
N SER A 254 10.28 16.47 7.88
CA SER A 254 10.30 15.13 7.29
C SER A 254 11.51 14.97 6.37
N ARG A 255 11.74 15.95 5.48
CA ARG A 255 12.91 15.97 4.60
C ARG A 255 14.22 16.02 5.38
N PHE A 256 14.32 16.90 6.37
CA PHE A 256 15.53 17.02 7.20
C PHE A 256 15.82 15.69 7.92
N PHE A 257 14.81 15.11 8.55
CA PHE A 257 14.93 13.87 9.29
C PHE A 257 15.27 12.68 8.39
N PHE A 258 14.66 12.58 7.21
CA PHE A 258 15.00 11.55 6.22
C PHE A 258 16.46 11.68 5.76
N GLN A 259 16.94 12.91 5.50
CA GLN A 259 18.34 13.15 5.15
C GLN A 259 19.29 12.82 6.31
N TRP A 260 18.88 13.10 7.54
CA TRP A 260 19.64 12.76 8.75
C TRP A 260 19.74 11.25 8.95
N ILE A 261 18.62 10.52 8.89
CA ILE A 261 18.58 9.06 8.89
C ILE A 261 19.47 8.51 7.78
N ARG A 262 19.35 9.03 6.55
CA ARG A 262 20.16 8.55 5.43
C ARG A 262 21.67 8.75 5.64
N LYS A 263 22.09 9.75 6.42
CA LYS A 263 23.52 9.97 6.69
C LYS A 263 24.05 9.10 7.82
N ILE A 264 23.28 8.95 8.90
CA ILE A 264 23.76 8.34 10.15
C ILE A 264 23.34 6.88 10.28
N SER A 265 22.27 6.46 9.62
CA SER A 265 21.71 5.13 9.79
C SER A 265 22.64 4.07 9.20
N PRO A 266 22.83 2.93 9.88
CA PRO A 266 23.48 1.76 9.31
C PRO A 266 22.65 1.13 8.17
N VAL A 267 21.38 1.54 8.01
CA VAL A 267 20.48 1.17 6.91
C VAL A 267 20.84 1.93 5.64
N PHE A 268 20.90 1.21 4.54
CA PHE A 268 21.09 1.77 3.21
C PHE A 268 19.76 2.18 2.58
N PHE A 269 19.65 3.44 2.13
CA PHE A 269 18.50 3.95 1.37
C PHE A 269 18.93 4.21 -0.08
N PRO A 270 18.82 3.21 -0.97
CA PRO A 270 19.14 3.34 -2.39
C PRO A 270 18.25 4.35 -3.10
N GLY A 271 18.82 4.97 -4.12
CA GLY A 271 18.03 5.63 -5.16
C GLY A 271 17.24 6.82 -4.62
N VAL A 272 17.93 7.94 -4.41
CA VAL A 272 17.22 9.19 -4.69
C VAL A 272 17.13 9.22 -6.20
N ALA A 273 15.92 9.11 -6.75
CA ALA A 273 15.67 9.58 -8.10
C ALA A 273 16.08 11.05 -8.10
N SER A 274 17.35 11.32 -8.40
CA SER A 274 17.77 12.69 -8.63
C SER A 274 16.95 13.11 -9.83
N PRO A 275 16.07 14.10 -9.69
CA PRO A 275 15.31 14.56 -10.83
C PRO A 275 16.32 14.86 -11.93
N GLN A 276 16.17 14.20 -13.07
CA GLN A 276 16.91 14.57 -14.26
C GLN A 276 16.67 16.08 -14.48
N LYS A 277 17.66 16.79 -15.01
CA LYS A 277 17.50 18.24 -15.23
C LYS A 277 16.23 18.46 -16.04
N ILE A 278 15.30 19.26 -15.52
CA ILE A 278 13.95 19.45 -16.08
C ILE A 278 13.99 19.69 -17.61
N GLY A 279 15.00 20.41 -18.12
CA GLY A 279 15.18 20.67 -19.55
C GLY A 279 15.54 19.43 -20.41
N GLU A 280 16.30 18.48 -19.88
CA GLU A 280 16.65 17.23 -20.59
C GLU A 280 15.44 16.29 -20.68
N VAL A 281 14.60 16.27 -19.64
CA VAL A 281 13.41 15.41 -19.60
C VAL A 281 12.34 15.93 -20.55
N ILE A 282 12.00 17.22 -20.50
CA ILE A 282 10.97 17.81 -21.37
C ILE A 282 11.30 17.60 -22.86
N GLY A 283 12.58 17.63 -23.24
CA GLY A 283 13.03 17.37 -24.62
C GLY A 283 12.84 15.91 -25.09
N THR A 284 12.63 14.98 -24.17
CA THR A 284 12.42 13.55 -24.48
C THR A 284 10.96 13.09 -24.33
N TRP A 285 10.06 13.98 -23.90
CA TRP A 285 8.64 13.63 -23.78
C TRP A 285 7.99 13.43 -25.14
N LYS A 286 7.36 12.27 -25.32
CA LYS A 286 6.46 12.03 -26.44
C LYS A 286 5.02 12.15 -25.95
N LEU A 287 4.22 12.96 -26.66
CA LEU A 287 2.79 13.09 -26.39
C LEU A 287 2.08 11.74 -26.46
N GLU A 288 2.56 10.83 -27.32
CA GLU A 288 2.06 9.46 -27.46
C GLU A 288 2.18 8.65 -26.17
N ASP A 289 3.33 8.72 -25.48
CA ASP A 289 3.56 7.98 -24.23
C ASP A 289 2.67 8.51 -23.09
N PHE A 290 2.47 9.83 -23.05
CA PHE A 290 1.54 10.47 -22.12
C PHE A 290 0.09 10.08 -22.41
N ALA A 291 -0.33 10.15 -23.67
CA ALA A 291 -1.68 9.77 -24.10
C ALA A 291 -1.95 8.29 -23.82
N TYR A 292 -0.97 7.41 -24.04
CA TYR A 292 -1.04 6.00 -23.67
C TYR A 292 -1.25 5.82 -22.17
N SER A 293 -0.43 6.48 -21.34
CA SER A 293 -0.53 6.39 -19.88
C SER A 293 -1.86 6.95 -19.36
N LEU A 294 -2.35 8.05 -19.93
CA LEU A 294 -3.65 8.64 -19.59
C LEU A 294 -4.83 7.73 -20.00
N THR A 295 -4.76 7.15 -21.20
CA THR A 295 -5.77 6.19 -21.69
C THR A 295 -5.80 4.95 -20.81
N ARG A 296 -4.63 4.47 -20.38
CA ARG A 296 -4.50 3.33 -19.48
C ARG A 296 -5.07 3.64 -18.10
N LEU A 297 -4.72 4.79 -17.51
CA LEU A 297 -5.30 5.29 -16.26
C LEU A 297 -6.83 5.32 -16.33
N TRP A 298 -7.40 5.88 -17.41
CA TRP A 298 -8.84 5.89 -17.63
C TRP A 298 -9.41 4.49 -17.75
N LYS A 299 -8.81 3.63 -18.59
CA LYS A 299 -9.30 2.26 -18.85
C LYS A 299 -9.27 1.38 -17.59
N GLU A 300 -8.26 1.51 -16.74
CA GLU A 300 -8.16 0.74 -15.51
C GLU A 300 -9.10 1.28 -14.42
N ASN A 301 -9.45 2.58 -14.44
CA ASN A 301 -10.20 3.23 -13.36
C ASN A 301 -11.58 3.80 -13.76
N TRP A 302 -12.08 3.50 -14.96
CA TRP A 302 -13.26 4.17 -15.53
C TRP A 302 -14.50 4.07 -14.65
N ILE A 303 -14.70 2.93 -13.97
CA ILE A 303 -15.86 2.71 -13.09
C ILE A 303 -15.84 3.73 -11.95
N TYR A 304 -14.70 3.90 -11.27
CA TYR A 304 -14.58 4.87 -10.19
C TYR A 304 -14.77 6.29 -10.68
N LEU A 305 -14.16 6.66 -11.82
CA LEU A 305 -14.27 7.99 -12.40
C LEU A 305 -15.73 8.33 -12.74
N VAL A 306 -16.44 7.40 -13.38
CA VAL A 306 -17.87 7.56 -13.70
C VAL A 306 -18.70 7.67 -12.43
N CYS A 307 -18.47 6.81 -11.43
CA CYS A 307 -19.20 6.86 -10.16
C CYS A 307 -18.92 8.15 -9.38
N ILE A 308 -17.68 8.64 -9.35
CA ILE A 308 -17.32 9.92 -8.70
C ILE A 308 -18.11 11.06 -9.34
N LEU A 309 -18.09 11.16 -10.68
CA LEU A 309 -18.81 12.18 -11.41
C LEU A 309 -20.33 12.06 -11.22
N ALA A 310 -20.87 10.84 -11.28
CA ALA A 310 -22.30 10.59 -11.10
C ALA A 310 -22.76 10.98 -9.69
N PHE A 311 -22.07 10.55 -8.64
CA PHE A 311 -22.40 10.93 -7.27
C PHE A 311 -22.27 12.43 -7.05
N PHE A 312 -21.20 13.05 -7.56
CA PHE A 312 -21.03 14.51 -7.48
C PHE A 312 -22.17 15.27 -8.17
N LEU A 313 -22.53 14.89 -9.40
CA LEU A 313 -23.63 15.50 -10.14
C LEU A 313 -24.98 15.30 -9.43
N LEU A 314 -25.27 14.10 -8.94
CA LEU A 314 -26.49 13.82 -8.18
C LEU A 314 -26.58 14.65 -6.90
N ILE A 315 -25.47 14.78 -6.15
CA ILE A 315 -25.38 15.67 -4.98
C ILE A 315 -25.77 17.10 -5.39
N LYS A 316 -25.20 17.62 -6.49
CA LYS A 316 -25.47 18.99 -6.94
C LYS A 316 -26.89 19.20 -7.48
N LEU A 317 -27.44 18.24 -8.22
CA LEU A 317 -28.77 18.34 -8.80
C LEU A 317 -29.86 18.26 -7.72
N LEU A 318 -29.73 17.33 -6.78
CA LEU A 318 -30.75 17.09 -5.76
C LEU A 318 -30.71 18.10 -4.61
N THR A 319 -29.58 18.78 -4.39
CA THR A 319 -29.45 19.78 -3.30
C THR A 319 -29.71 21.23 -3.72
N LYS A 320 -30.04 21.49 -5.00
CA LYS A 320 -30.27 22.86 -5.52
C LYS A 320 -31.35 23.68 -4.79
N LYS A 321 -32.18 23.06 -3.94
CA LYS A 321 -33.29 23.72 -3.22
C LYS A 321 -32.95 24.17 -1.80
N GLU A 322 -31.78 23.82 -1.29
CA GLU A 322 -31.44 24.02 0.12
C GLU A 322 -30.29 25.03 0.25
N LYS A 323 -30.50 26.12 1.00
CA LYS A 323 -29.50 27.13 1.40
C LYS A 323 -28.43 26.55 2.35
N PHE A 324 -28.11 25.27 2.22
CA PHE A 324 -27.10 24.62 3.03
C PHE A 324 -25.71 25.09 2.60
N GLN A 325 -24.90 25.46 3.61
CA GLN A 325 -23.49 25.75 3.50
C GLN A 325 -22.82 24.65 2.66
N THR A 326 -22.21 25.01 1.53
CA THR A 326 -21.59 24.07 0.60
C THR A 326 -20.56 23.21 1.37
N ASP A 327 -20.86 21.92 1.54
CA ASP A 327 -19.98 20.98 2.25
C ASP A 327 -18.69 20.84 1.43
N ARG A 328 -17.56 21.27 1.99
CA ARG A 328 -16.28 21.34 1.27
C ARG A 328 -15.74 19.95 0.91
N SER A 329 -16.24 18.91 1.59
CA SER A 329 -15.77 17.53 1.45
C SER A 329 -16.00 16.96 0.05
N GLU A 330 -17.12 17.25 -0.61
CA GLU A 330 -17.41 16.75 -1.97
C GLU A 330 -16.38 17.20 -3.02
N TYR A 331 -15.93 18.45 -2.94
CA TYR A 331 -14.90 18.99 -3.83
C TYR A 331 -13.54 18.40 -3.53
N LEU A 332 -13.22 18.20 -2.24
CA LEU A 332 -11.97 17.58 -1.83
C LEU A 332 -11.82 16.17 -2.41
N PHE A 333 -12.85 15.33 -2.28
CA PHE A 333 -12.85 13.97 -2.84
C PHE A 333 -12.91 13.96 -4.38
N LEU A 334 -13.59 14.93 -5.00
CA LEU A 334 -13.57 15.10 -6.46
C LEU A 334 -12.17 15.44 -6.98
N VAL A 335 -11.50 16.42 -6.36
CA VAL A 335 -10.14 16.84 -6.75
C VAL A 335 -9.14 15.72 -6.45
N LEU A 336 -9.33 14.97 -5.36
CA LEU A 336 -8.53 13.78 -5.05
C LEU A 336 -8.69 12.71 -6.13
N GLY A 337 -9.92 12.36 -6.49
CA GLY A 337 -10.19 11.23 -7.39
C GLY A 337 -10.00 11.52 -8.88
N ILE A 338 -10.02 12.79 -9.31
CA ILE A 338 -9.91 13.15 -10.73
C ILE A 338 -8.65 13.95 -11.01
N PHE A 339 -8.46 15.07 -10.31
CA PHE A 339 -7.40 16.02 -10.65
C PHE A 339 -6.03 15.60 -10.12
N THR A 340 -5.97 15.02 -8.92
CA THR A 340 -4.70 14.58 -8.31
C THR A 340 -3.99 13.49 -9.13
N PRO A 341 -4.67 12.43 -9.64
CA PRO A 341 -4.09 11.50 -10.61
C PRO A 341 -3.47 12.18 -11.82
N PHE A 342 -4.16 13.17 -12.40
CA PHE A 342 -3.62 13.90 -13.54
C PHE A 342 -2.34 14.67 -13.20
N VAL A 343 -2.29 15.30 -12.01
CA VAL A 343 -1.08 15.97 -11.52
C VAL A 343 0.06 14.98 -11.28
N LEU A 344 -0.21 13.81 -10.70
CA LEU A 344 0.80 12.77 -10.51
C LEU A 344 1.32 12.21 -11.83
N LEU A 345 0.45 12.07 -12.83
CA LEU A 345 0.84 11.66 -14.16
C LEU A 345 1.81 12.69 -14.76
N ILE A 346 1.45 13.97 -14.74
CA ILE A 346 2.34 15.05 -15.20
C ILE A 346 3.67 15.01 -14.44
N TYR A 347 3.62 14.88 -13.11
CA TYR A 347 4.82 14.79 -12.27
C TYR A 347 5.72 13.62 -12.70
N GLY A 348 5.13 12.43 -12.94
CA GLY A 348 5.86 11.25 -13.40
C GLY A 348 6.61 11.48 -14.72
N PHE A 349 5.98 12.17 -15.67
CA PHE A 349 6.65 12.56 -16.91
C PHE A 349 7.70 13.65 -16.69
N VAL A 350 7.39 14.69 -15.90
CA VAL A 350 8.31 15.80 -15.60
C VAL A 350 9.62 15.35 -14.99
N PHE A 351 9.56 14.35 -14.13
CA PHE A 351 10.73 13.86 -13.42
C PHE A 351 11.34 12.61 -14.04
N GLY A 352 10.92 12.22 -15.26
CA GLY A 352 11.49 11.08 -15.99
C GLY A 352 11.24 9.74 -15.30
N LEU A 353 10.17 9.65 -14.50
CA LEU A 353 9.73 8.42 -13.83
C LEU A 353 8.90 7.53 -14.76
N ALA A 354 8.45 8.06 -15.90
CA ALA A 354 7.82 7.29 -16.96
C ALA A 354 8.90 6.49 -17.71
N GLY A 355 8.71 5.17 -17.84
CA GLY A 355 9.59 4.32 -18.64
C GLY A 355 9.46 4.62 -20.14
N LYS A 356 10.25 3.92 -20.97
CA LYS A 356 10.22 4.05 -22.45
C LYS A 356 8.86 3.74 -23.10
N GLN A 357 7.92 3.19 -22.33
CA GLN A 357 6.56 2.87 -22.76
C GLN A 357 5.51 3.58 -21.88
N GLY A 358 5.89 4.69 -21.23
CA GLY A 358 5.05 5.37 -20.24
C GLY A 358 5.11 4.72 -18.84
N ILE A 359 4.14 5.06 -17.99
CA ILE A 359 4.02 4.48 -16.64
C ILE A 359 3.40 3.08 -16.77
N GLN A 360 4.22 2.04 -16.49
CA GLN A 360 3.81 0.64 -16.68
C GLN A 360 3.06 0.03 -15.49
N GLU A 361 3.19 0.63 -14.30
CA GLU A 361 2.51 0.20 -13.07
C GLU A 361 1.68 1.36 -12.53
N ILE A 362 0.43 1.44 -12.94
CA ILE A 362 -0.47 2.55 -12.61
C ILE A 362 -1.11 2.28 -11.24
N ASP A 363 -1.68 1.10 -11.04
CA ASP A 363 -2.64 0.80 -9.97
C ASP A 363 -2.25 1.32 -8.57
N ARG A 364 -1.07 0.95 -8.03
CA ARG A 364 -0.67 1.33 -6.66
C ARG A 364 -0.39 2.83 -6.44
N TYR A 365 -0.03 3.57 -7.50
CA TYR A 365 0.24 5.01 -7.42
C TYR A 365 -1.01 5.88 -7.62
N PHE A 366 -2.14 5.26 -8.00
CA PHE A 366 -3.40 5.96 -8.27
C PHE A 366 -4.55 5.54 -7.33
N GLY A 367 -4.25 4.87 -6.21
CA GLY A 367 -5.26 4.47 -5.22
C GLY A 367 -6.07 5.61 -4.58
N GLN A 368 -5.62 6.86 -4.73
CA GLN A 368 -6.42 8.03 -4.39
C GLN A 368 -7.73 8.14 -5.19
N ILE A 369 -7.84 7.49 -6.36
CA ILE A 369 -9.09 7.38 -7.13
C ILE A 369 -10.13 6.59 -6.34
N LEU A 370 -9.75 5.42 -5.82
CA LEU A 370 -10.59 4.59 -4.96
C LEU A 370 -11.02 5.37 -3.70
N LEU A 371 -10.09 6.08 -3.06
CA LEU A 371 -10.41 6.91 -1.90
C LEU A 371 -11.35 8.08 -2.25
N GLY A 372 -11.17 8.70 -3.42
CA GLY A 372 -12.09 9.71 -3.95
C GLY A 372 -13.50 9.14 -4.16
N PHE A 373 -13.62 7.94 -4.73
CA PHE A 373 -14.86 7.21 -4.93
C PHE A 373 -15.56 6.88 -3.61
N LEU A 374 -14.84 6.33 -2.63
CA LEU A 374 -15.39 6.02 -1.32
C LEU A 374 -15.85 7.28 -0.60
N GLY A 375 -15.02 8.33 -0.60
CA GLY A 375 -15.31 9.59 0.06
C GLY A 375 -16.56 10.28 -0.51
N ILE A 376 -16.66 10.41 -1.84
CA ILE A 376 -17.85 11.01 -2.46
C ILE A 376 -19.09 10.12 -2.30
N GLY A 377 -18.94 8.78 -2.30
CA GLY A 377 -20.01 7.84 -1.96
C GLY A 377 -20.51 8.01 -0.53
N PHE A 378 -19.61 8.21 0.44
CA PHE A 378 -19.97 8.47 1.83
C PHE A 378 -20.71 9.81 1.98
N VAL A 379 -20.21 10.86 1.31
CA VAL A 379 -20.91 12.17 1.27
C VAL A 379 -22.31 12.00 0.68
N PHE A 380 -22.45 11.27 -0.43
CA PHE A 380 -23.74 10.99 -1.08
C PHE A 380 -24.71 10.29 -0.11
N ILE A 381 -24.29 9.17 0.49
CA ILE A 381 -25.12 8.41 1.44
C ILE A 381 -25.53 9.31 2.61
N LEU A 382 -24.57 9.98 3.26
CA LEU A 382 -24.84 10.83 4.42
C LEU A 382 -25.66 12.09 4.08
N ARG A 383 -25.80 12.46 2.80
CA ARG A 383 -26.67 13.56 2.39
C ARG A 383 -28.10 13.10 2.18
N PHE A 384 -28.30 11.91 1.62
CA PHE A 384 -29.63 11.41 1.27
C PHE A 384 -30.23 10.44 2.30
N TYR A 385 -29.48 9.99 3.31
CA TYR A 385 -30.00 9.04 4.31
C TYR A 385 -31.16 9.60 5.16
N GLN A 386 -31.38 10.92 5.20
CA GLN A 386 -32.54 11.49 5.90
C GLN A 386 -33.86 11.16 5.18
N ASN A 387 -33.83 10.90 3.87
CA ASN A 387 -34.99 10.44 3.13
C ASN A 387 -35.27 8.97 3.48
N GLY A 388 -36.40 8.70 4.14
CA GLY A 388 -36.76 7.36 4.61
C GLY A 388 -36.74 6.28 3.52
N PHE A 389 -37.23 6.60 2.31
CA PHE A 389 -37.22 5.65 1.19
C PHE A 389 -35.80 5.29 0.76
N PHE A 390 -34.94 6.31 0.57
CA PHE A 390 -33.54 6.08 0.21
C PHE A 390 -32.81 5.31 1.32
N LYS A 391 -33.02 5.69 2.59
CA LYS A 391 -32.39 5.09 3.76
C LYS A 391 -32.66 3.60 3.87
N PHE A 392 -33.93 3.20 3.86
CA PHE A 392 -34.30 1.79 3.98
C PHE A 392 -34.07 1.02 2.68
N GLY A 393 -34.35 1.62 1.52
CA GLY A 393 -34.12 0.99 0.22
C GLY A 393 -32.64 0.65 -0.02
N SER A 394 -31.73 1.60 0.26
CA SER A 394 -30.29 1.35 0.16
C SER A 394 -29.80 0.31 1.16
N ALA A 395 -30.27 0.34 2.41
CA ALA A 395 -29.89 -0.64 3.42
C ALA A 395 -30.35 -2.06 3.07
N ILE A 396 -31.59 -2.23 2.58
CA ILE A 396 -32.10 -3.53 2.13
C ILE A 396 -31.32 -4.03 0.91
N LEU A 397 -31.10 -3.18 -0.09
CA LEU A 397 -30.32 -3.55 -1.27
C LEU A 397 -28.90 -3.98 -0.87
N LEU A 398 -28.23 -3.18 -0.04
CA LEU A 398 -26.89 -3.46 0.44
C LEU A 398 -26.84 -4.77 1.24
N LEU A 399 -27.82 -5.02 2.13
CA LEU A 399 -27.93 -6.27 2.86
C LEU A 399 -28.06 -7.47 1.92
N LEU A 400 -28.94 -7.40 0.91
CA LEU A 400 -29.14 -8.48 -0.05
C LEU A 400 -27.86 -8.79 -0.83
N VAL A 401 -27.16 -7.76 -1.29
CA VAL A 401 -25.91 -7.96 -2.05
C VAL A 401 -24.80 -8.50 -1.13
N ILE A 402 -24.67 -8.01 0.11
CA ILE A 402 -23.71 -8.55 1.09
C ILE A 402 -23.99 -10.03 1.35
N LEU A 403 -25.25 -10.42 1.59
CA LEU A 403 -25.63 -11.82 1.83
C LEU A 403 -25.33 -12.69 0.59
N PHE A 404 -25.60 -12.19 -0.61
CA PHE A 404 -25.25 -12.88 -1.85
C PHE A 404 -23.73 -13.06 -1.98
N SER A 405 -22.94 -12.03 -1.69
CA SER A 405 -21.48 -12.10 -1.73
C SER A 405 -20.90 -13.05 -0.68
N ILE A 406 -21.47 -13.10 0.53
CA ILE A 406 -21.10 -14.07 1.57
C ILE A 406 -21.36 -15.50 1.07
N GLN A 407 -22.56 -15.75 0.53
CA GLN A 407 -22.92 -17.07 0.02
C GLN A 407 -22.02 -17.49 -1.16
N PHE A 408 -21.72 -16.56 -2.06
CA PHE A 408 -20.79 -16.78 -3.17
C PHE A 408 -19.38 -17.12 -2.67
N THR A 409 -18.91 -16.39 -1.65
CA THR A 409 -17.61 -16.59 -1.02
C THR A 409 -17.53 -17.98 -0.39
N TYR A 410 -18.51 -18.35 0.42
CA TYR A 410 -18.56 -19.63 1.11
C TYR A 410 -18.53 -20.82 0.14
N ARG A 411 -19.29 -20.74 -0.96
CA ARG A 411 -19.32 -21.78 -2.01
C ARG A 411 -17.98 -22.02 -2.70
N LYS A 412 -17.07 -21.04 -2.67
CA LYS A 412 -15.74 -21.12 -3.29
C LYS A 412 -14.66 -21.64 -2.35
N GLY A 413 -15.00 -21.93 -1.09
CA GLY A 413 -14.08 -22.45 -0.08
C GLY A 413 -13.33 -21.35 0.66
N LEU A 414 -12.91 -21.67 1.88
CA LEU A 414 -12.12 -20.81 2.76
C LEU A 414 -10.88 -21.56 3.24
N GLY A 415 -9.77 -20.85 3.39
CA GLY A 415 -8.50 -21.40 3.83
C GLY A 415 -7.64 -20.32 4.49
N ILE A 416 -6.65 -20.78 5.26
CA ILE A 416 -5.73 -19.90 5.99
C ILE A 416 -4.28 -20.23 5.64
N GLU A 417 -3.92 -21.51 5.57
CA GLU A 417 -2.55 -21.91 5.25
C GLU A 417 -2.28 -21.76 3.75
N HIS A 418 -1.20 -21.07 3.40
CA HIS A 418 -0.69 -20.94 2.05
C HIS A 418 0.63 -21.70 1.91
N TYR A 419 0.61 -22.77 1.11
CA TYR A 419 1.81 -23.54 0.81
C TYR A 419 1.88 -23.82 -0.70
N PRO A 420 2.52 -22.93 -1.48
CA PRO A 420 2.48 -23.00 -2.93
C PRO A 420 3.26 -24.23 -3.45
N ASN A 421 2.74 -24.87 -4.49
CA ASN A 421 3.32 -26.07 -5.09
C ASN A 421 4.81 -25.91 -5.44
N LYS A 422 5.21 -24.73 -5.92
CA LYS A 422 6.61 -24.38 -6.20
C LYS A 422 7.51 -24.52 -4.97
N VAL A 423 7.10 -23.99 -3.82
CA VAL A 423 7.85 -24.11 -2.57
C VAL A 423 7.83 -25.56 -2.09
N ALA A 424 6.70 -26.25 -2.19
CA ALA A 424 6.59 -27.65 -1.82
C ALA A 424 7.55 -28.56 -2.63
N CYS A 425 7.65 -28.34 -3.94
CA CYS A 425 8.59 -29.04 -4.81
C CYS A 425 10.05 -28.78 -4.42
N LEU A 426 10.40 -27.51 -4.15
CA LEU A 426 11.75 -27.14 -3.72
C LEU A 426 12.12 -27.73 -2.36
N ASP A 427 11.18 -27.78 -1.41
CA ASP A 427 11.38 -28.41 -0.12
C ASP A 427 11.61 -29.93 -0.24
N GLN A 428 10.90 -30.61 -1.15
CA GLN A 428 11.14 -32.03 -1.44
C GLN A 428 12.53 -32.27 -2.07
N LEU A 429 12.93 -31.42 -3.03
CA LEU A 429 14.25 -31.50 -3.63
C LEU A 429 15.35 -31.23 -2.60
N SER A 430 15.14 -30.24 -1.71
CA SER A 430 16.06 -29.91 -0.63
C SER A 430 16.31 -31.08 0.32
N GLU A 431 15.26 -31.83 0.67
CA GLU A 431 15.38 -33.00 1.53
C GLU A 431 16.20 -34.12 0.87
N SER A 432 15.98 -34.37 -0.42
CA SER A 432 16.69 -35.42 -1.16
C SER A 432 18.14 -35.09 -1.50
N LYS A 433 18.47 -33.81 -1.68
CA LYS A 433 19.79 -33.34 -2.17
C LYS A 433 20.61 -32.56 -1.14
N ASP A 434 20.13 -32.49 0.10
CA ASP A 434 20.71 -31.70 1.21
C ASP A 434 21.02 -30.24 0.84
N TRP A 435 20.15 -29.62 0.04
CA TRP A 435 20.31 -28.21 -0.32
C TRP A 435 20.10 -27.31 0.89
N LYS A 436 21.00 -26.35 1.08
CA LYS A 436 20.91 -25.34 2.16
C LYS A 436 20.83 -23.92 1.62
N ARG A 437 21.72 -23.56 0.69
CA ARG A 437 21.84 -22.20 0.15
C ARG A 437 21.90 -22.23 -1.37
N GLY A 438 21.22 -21.29 -2.00
CA GLY A 438 21.15 -21.22 -3.45
C GLY A 438 21.10 -19.80 -3.99
N ILE A 439 20.96 -19.71 -5.31
CA ILE A 439 20.79 -18.46 -6.06
C ILE A 439 19.39 -18.45 -6.67
N ALA A 440 18.66 -17.35 -6.52
CA ALA A 440 17.40 -17.16 -7.20
C ALA A 440 17.11 -15.67 -7.45
N SER A 441 16.14 -15.40 -8.32
CA SER A 441 15.64 -14.05 -8.51
C SER A 441 14.69 -13.63 -7.38
N PHE A 442 14.51 -12.31 -7.24
CA PHE A 442 13.63 -11.67 -6.24
C PHE A 442 12.30 -12.39 -6.03
N TRP A 443 11.63 -12.75 -7.14
CA TRP A 443 10.29 -13.35 -7.15
C TRP A 443 10.20 -14.72 -6.45
N TYR A 444 11.32 -15.43 -6.31
CA TYR A 444 11.39 -16.75 -5.66
C TYR A 444 11.90 -16.65 -4.23
N VAL A 445 12.87 -15.77 -3.98
CA VAL A 445 13.54 -15.70 -2.67
C VAL A 445 12.57 -15.37 -1.55
N ARG A 446 11.69 -14.37 -1.74
CA ARG A 446 10.83 -13.87 -0.66
C ARG A 446 9.77 -14.92 -0.25
N PRO A 447 8.99 -15.53 -1.16
CA PRO A 447 8.06 -16.59 -0.77
C PRO A 447 8.76 -17.80 -0.15
N MET A 448 9.93 -18.18 -0.67
CA MET A 448 10.68 -19.30 -0.10
C MET A 448 11.12 -19.05 1.34
N ARG A 449 11.67 -17.88 1.65
CA ARG A 449 12.12 -17.55 3.02
C ARG A 449 10.99 -17.52 4.04
N ILE A 450 9.76 -17.24 3.60
CA ILE A 450 8.57 -17.13 4.46
C ILE A 450 7.83 -18.46 4.59
N PHE A 451 7.67 -19.23 3.50
CA PHE A 451 6.80 -20.41 3.46
C PHE A 451 7.54 -21.76 3.39
N SER A 452 8.84 -21.78 3.12
CA SER A 452 9.61 -23.04 3.14
C SER A 452 9.63 -23.62 4.56
N LYS A 453 9.46 -24.94 4.64
CA LYS A 453 9.54 -25.74 5.87
C LYS A 453 10.91 -26.39 6.05
N ARG A 454 11.86 -26.14 5.13
CA ARG A 454 13.18 -26.78 5.07
C ARG A 454 14.34 -25.80 5.24
N ASP A 455 14.06 -24.59 5.73
CA ASP A 455 15.05 -23.53 5.93
C ASP A 455 15.92 -23.28 4.69
N LEU A 456 15.31 -23.34 3.49
CA LEU A 456 16.00 -22.99 2.26
C LEU A 456 16.36 -21.51 2.25
N GLN A 457 17.63 -21.21 2.03
CA GLN A 457 18.15 -19.83 2.06
C GLN A 457 18.71 -19.42 0.70
N PRO A 458 17.86 -19.20 -0.32
CA PRO A 458 18.33 -18.60 -1.55
C PRO A 458 18.71 -17.13 -1.32
N ASP A 459 19.76 -16.72 -2.02
CA ASP A 459 20.20 -15.32 -2.13
C ASP A 459 19.62 -14.69 -3.38
N ASP A 460 19.27 -13.42 -3.25
CA ASP A 460 18.51 -12.65 -4.24
C ASP A 460 19.43 -11.91 -5.20
N TYR A 461 19.35 -12.28 -6.46
CA TYR A 461 20.15 -11.70 -7.52
C TYR A 461 19.27 -11.14 -8.64
N LEU A 462 19.77 -10.09 -9.28
CA LEU A 462 19.27 -9.63 -10.56
C LEU A 462 19.58 -10.65 -11.65
N TYR A 463 18.95 -10.47 -12.82
CA TYR A 463 19.08 -11.35 -13.97
C TYR A 463 20.54 -11.68 -14.34
N ASP A 464 21.44 -10.71 -14.24
CA ASP A 464 22.86 -10.83 -14.56
C ASP A 464 23.77 -11.24 -13.38
N LEU A 465 23.18 -11.75 -12.29
CA LEU A 465 23.86 -12.04 -11.03
C LEU A 465 24.47 -10.81 -10.34
N MET A 466 23.97 -9.61 -10.63
CA MET A 466 24.22 -8.44 -9.79
C MET A 466 23.41 -8.51 -8.49
N LEU A 467 23.94 -7.89 -7.44
CA LEU A 467 23.35 -7.94 -6.10
C LEU A 467 21.99 -7.21 -6.09
N PHE A 468 20.94 -7.91 -5.66
CA PHE A 468 19.67 -7.27 -5.35
C PHE A 468 19.69 -6.78 -3.90
N TYR A 469 19.89 -5.48 -3.72
CA TYR A 469 20.06 -4.87 -2.39
C TYR A 469 18.74 -4.43 -1.76
N TRP A 470 17.66 -4.23 -2.52
CA TRP A 470 16.38 -3.81 -1.94
C TRP A 470 15.81 -4.91 -1.04
N GLN A 471 15.42 -4.52 0.18
CA GLN A 471 14.81 -5.41 1.17
C GLN A 471 15.73 -6.57 1.60
N ASN A 472 17.04 -6.38 1.49
CA ASN A 472 18.01 -7.44 1.75
C ASN A 472 19.19 -6.91 2.57
N ASN A 473 19.79 -7.78 3.38
CA ASN A 473 21.01 -7.45 4.11
C ASN A 473 22.23 -7.89 3.29
N LEU A 474 23.19 -6.99 3.07
CA LEU A 474 24.35 -7.31 2.21
C LEU A 474 25.20 -8.46 2.75
N SER A 475 25.18 -8.71 4.07
CA SER A 475 25.90 -9.84 4.69
C SER A 475 25.48 -11.20 4.13
N TRP A 476 24.28 -11.32 3.57
CA TRP A 476 23.82 -12.55 2.91
C TRP A 476 24.66 -12.94 1.69
N PHE A 477 25.25 -11.96 1.01
CA PHE A 477 26.12 -12.19 -0.15
C PHE A 477 27.58 -12.42 0.27
N GLU A 478 27.94 -12.07 1.50
CA GLU A 478 29.32 -12.13 2.02
C GLU A 478 29.62 -13.44 2.78
N ARG A 479 28.60 -14.18 3.23
CA ARG A 479 28.79 -15.47 3.91
C ARG A 479 29.46 -16.51 3.00
N GLU A 480 30.45 -17.22 3.52
CA GLU A 480 31.14 -18.32 2.82
C GLU A 480 30.47 -19.68 3.01
N THR A 481 29.88 -19.89 4.20
CA THR A 481 29.30 -21.18 4.58
C THR A 481 27.80 -21.04 4.89
N PRO A 482 26.94 -21.95 4.38
CA PRO A 482 27.26 -22.98 3.39
C PRO A 482 27.52 -22.36 1.99
N ALA A 483 28.20 -23.11 1.12
CA ALA A 483 28.39 -22.76 -0.28
C ALA A 483 27.05 -22.79 -1.05
N TYR A 484 27.01 -22.18 -2.22
CA TYR A 484 25.86 -22.29 -3.13
C TYR A 484 25.78 -23.71 -3.70
N THR A 485 24.70 -24.43 -3.38
CA THR A 485 24.47 -25.82 -3.82
C THR A 485 23.39 -25.95 -4.87
N PHE A 486 22.59 -24.90 -5.09
CA PHE A 486 21.54 -24.90 -6.11
C PHE A 486 21.29 -23.51 -6.70
N ALA A 487 20.62 -23.46 -7.85
CA ALA A 487 20.05 -22.24 -8.40
C ALA A 487 18.68 -22.46 -9.05
N ILE A 488 17.77 -21.51 -8.87
CA ILE A 488 16.48 -21.46 -9.56
C ILE A 488 16.66 -20.60 -10.80
N VAL A 489 16.67 -21.23 -11.97
CA VAL A 489 17.02 -20.58 -13.24
C VAL A 489 15.77 -19.99 -13.91
N ASP A 490 15.00 -19.22 -13.14
CA ASP A 490 13.92 -18.37 -13.65
C ASP A 490 14.17 -16.92 -13.24
N GLY A 491 14.24 -16.05 -14.24
CA GLY A 491 14.70 -14.67 -14.07
C GLY A 491 16.21 -14.52 -13.84
N ILE A 492 17.02 -15.54 -14.15
CA ILE A 492 18.50 -15.54 -14.07
C ILE A 492 19.10 -15.94 -15.43
N ASP A 493 20.16 -15.25 -15.87
CA ASP A 493 20.92 -15.59 -17.07
C ASP A 493 21.73 -16.87 -16.86
N GLU A 494 21.28 -17.95 -17.50
CA GLU A 494 21.91 -19.27 -17.45
C GLU A 494 23.39 -19.24 -17.87
N LYS A 495 23.77 -18.42 -18.86
CA LYS A 495 25.16 -18.35 -19.35
C LYS A 495 26.06 -17.73 -18.30
N ILE A 496 25.59 -16.68 -17.63
CA ILE A 496 26.34 -16.02 -16.55
C ILE A 496 26.43 -16.96 -15.34
N LEU A 497 25.34 -17.64 -15.01
CA LEU A 497 25.31 -18.64 -13.93
C LEU A 497 26.34 -19.75 -14.15
N LYS A 498 26.36 -20.38 -15.32
CA LYS A 498 27.33 -21.43 -15.66
C LYS A 498 28.77 -20.91 -15.68
N LYS A 499 28.98 -19.67 -16.13
CA LYS A 499 30.30 -19.03 -16.07
C LYS A 499 30.80 -18.85 -14.62
N LYS A 500 29.90 -18.49 -13.70
CA LYS A 500 30.26 -18.19 -12.30
C LYS A 500 30.33 -19.44 -11.42
N LEU A 501 29.37 -20.35 -11.52
CA LEU A 501 29.27 -21.54 -10.67
C LEU A 501 29.74 -22.84 -11.34
N GLY A 502 30.00 -22.82 -12.66
CA GLY A 502 30.33 -24.02 -13.44
C GLY A 502 29.09 -24.70 -14.03
N GLU A 503 29.29 -25.80 -14.75
CA GLU A 503 28.19 -26.62 -15.25
C GLU A 503 27.46 -27.31 -14.09
N PRO A 504 26.11 -27.39 -14.13
CA PRO A 504 25.33 -28.04 -13.08
C PRO A 504 25.62 -29.54 -13.04
N SER A 505 25.69 -30.12 -11.84
CA SER A 505 25.84 -31.57 -11.66
C SER A 505 24.56 -32.34 -12.00
N SER A 506 23.41 -31.70 -11.79
CA SER A 506 22.11 -32.19 -12.26
C SER A 506 21.13 -31.05 -12.46
N ILE A 507 20.17 -31.27 -13.35
CA ILE A 507 19.05 -30.37 -13.61
C ILE A 507 17.76 -31.09 -13.23
N THR A 508 17.02 -30.49 -12.32
CA THR A 508 15.67 -30.93 -11.90
C THR A 508 14.66 -29.86 -12.26
N TYR A 509 13.36 -30.16 -12.22
CA TYR A 509 12.33 -29.21 -12.62
C TYR A 509 11.23 -29.11 -11.55
N CYS A 510 10.82 -27.88 -11.24
CA CYS A 510 9.63 -27.59 -10.43
C CYS A 510 8.69 -26.71 -11.26
N ASP A 511 7.48 -27.17 -11.56
CA ASP A 511 6.53 -26.46 -12.43
C ASP A 511 7.15 -25.98 -13.76
N GLY A 512 7.97 -26.83 -14.37
CA GLY A 512 8.66 -26.52 -15.64
C GLY A 512 9.87 -25.58 -15.51
N ILE A 513 10.18 -25.09 -14.31
CA ILE A 513 11.34 -24.22 -14.05
C ILE A 513 12.58 -25.08 -13.77
N PRO A 514 13.69 -24.85 -14.50
CA PRO A 514 14.94 -25.57 -14.26
C PRO A 514 15.58 -25.16 -12.93
N ILE A 515 15.90 -26.16 -12.12
CA ILE A 515 16.63 -26.05 -10.85
C ILE A 515 17.96 -26.77 -11.00
N TYR A 516 19.04 -26.00 -10.94
CA TYR A 516 20.41 -26.48 -11.13
C TYR A 516 21.01 -26.88 -9.79
N SER A 517 21.73 -28.00 -9.76
CA SER A 517 22.53 -28.43 -8.59
C SER A 517 24.01 -28.18 -8.85
N PHE A 518 24.77 -27.80 -7.82
CA PHE A 518 26.21 -27.56 -7.93
C PHE A 518 26.97 -28.26 -6.80
N ASP A 519 28.05 -28.95 -7.18
CA ASP A 519 28.92 -29.70 -6.25
C ASP A 519 30.35 -29.12 -6.21
N ARG A 520 30.49 -27.84 -6.57
CA ARG A 520 31.78 -27.12 -6.73
C ARG A 520 31.91 -25.95 -5.74
N PRO A 521 32.21 -26.21 -4.46
CA PRO A 521 32.29 -25.17 -3.43
C PRO A 521 33.36 -24.10 -3.71
N GLU A 522 34.40 -24.43 -4.46
CA GLU A 522 35.45 -23.50 -4.89
C GLU A 522 34.92 -22.39 -5.80
N LYS A 523 34.00 -22.71 -6.72
CA LYS A 523 33.36 -21.74 -7.61
C LYS A 523 32.41 -20.81 -6.85
N SER A 524 31.66 -21.37 -5.89
CA SER A 524 30.87 -20.57 -4.95
C SER A 524 31.75 -19.59 -4.19
N SER A 525 32.91 -20.05 -3.70
CA SER A 525 33.84 -19.22 -2.92
C SER A 525 34.46 -18.09 -3.76
N GLU A 526 34.81 -18.36 -5.01
CA GLU A 526 35.28 -17.36 -5.98
C GLU A 526 34.22 -16.27 -6.19
N PHE A 527 32.97 -16.68 -6.44
CA PHE A 527 31.86 -15.75 -6.64
C PHE A 527 31.55 -14.89 -5.40
N ILE A 528 31.63 -15.48 -4.20
CA ILE A 528 31.45 -14.73 -2.93
C ILE A 528 32.54 -13.67 -2.73
N LYS A 529 33.80 -13.97 -3.10
CA LYS A 529 34.88 -12.98 -3.06
C LYS A 529 34.64 -11.81 -4.01
N GLU A 530 34.13 -12.09 -5.22
CA GLU A 530 33.73 -11.02 -6.13
C GLU A 530 32.61 -10.14 -5.54
N ASN A 531 31.62 -10.74 -4.88
CA ASN A 531 30.53 -10.01 -4.25
C ASN A 531 31.02 -9.12 -3.10
N ARG A 532 31.95 -9.60 -2.27
CA ARG A 532 32.58 -8.77 -1.23
C ARG A 532 33.29 -7.56 -1.83
N ASN A 533 34.08 -7.74 -2.88
CA ASN A 533 34.74 -6.64 -3.57
C ASN A 533 33.74 -5.60 -4.09
N LYS A 534 32.60 -6.05 -4.66
CA LYS A 534 31.53 -5.15 -5.11
C LYS A 534 30.92 -4.37 -3.93
N ILE A 535 30.63 -5.06 -2.83
CA ILE A 535 30.05 -4.46 -1.61
C ILE A 535 31.03 -3.45 -1.00
N ASP A 536 32.31 -3.77 -0.92
CA ASP A 536 33.33 -2.88 -0.35
C ASP A 536 33.54 -1.64 -1.21
N MET A 537 33.66 -1.79 -2.53
CA MET A 537 33.70 -0.67 -3.47
C MET A 537 32.47 0.24 -3.32
N TRP A 538 31.33 -0.37 -3.03
CA TRP A 538 30.08 0.34 -2.84
C TRP A 538 29.98 1.03 -1.47
N ARG A 539 30.46 0.40 -0.38
CA ARG A 539 30.61 1.02 0.94
C ARG A 539 31.53 2.25 0.85
N ILE A 540 32.57 2.17 0.01
CA ILE A 540 33.49 3.29 -0.28
C ILE A 540 32.79 4.37 -1.11
N SER A 541 32.08 4.03 -2.18
CA SER A 541 31.47 5.05 -3.07
C SER A 541 30.29 5.79 -2.44
N THR A 542 29.64 5.18 -1.45
CA THR A 542 28.59 5.81 -0.64
C THR A 542 29.15 6.55 0.58
N SER A 543 30.49 6.52 0.77
CA SER A 543 31.28 6.94 1.93
C SER A 543 30.53 7.83 2.94
N ARG A 544 29.85 7.13 3.85
CA ARG A 544 29.48 7.52 5.20
C ARG A 544 30.70 7.37 6.15
N TYR A 545 31.85 7.91 5.74
CA TYR A 545 33.00 8.18 6.60
C TYR A 545 33.23 9.69 6.63
#